data_AF-A0A424MI11-F1
#
_entry.id   AF-A0A424MI11-F1
#
_cell.length_a   1.000
_cell.length_b   1.000
_cell.length_c   1.000
_cell.angle_alpha   90.00
_cell.angle_beta   90.00
_cell.angle_gamma   90.00
#
_symmetry.space_group_name_H-M   'P 1'
#
loop_
_entity.id
_entity.type
_entity.pdbx_description
1 polymer ?
#
loop_
_entity_poly.entity_id
_entity_poly.type
_entity_poly.pdbx_seq_one_letter_code
_entity_poly.pdbx_strand_id
1 'polypeptide(L)'
;MILSETRFLAIGVDIGGTFTDVVVVDENNRSIHSAKVLTTPQEPEQAVLEAVQEMLRQTGAPASAIRTLVHGTTLATNAIIERKGAKTALLTTEGFRDVLETRTELR
;
A
#
# COMPACT_ATOMS: atom_id res chain seq x y z
N MET A 1 -29.06 12.05 25.41
CA MET A 1 -28.54 11.63 24.08
C MET A 1 -27.09 12.10 24.05
N ILE A 2 -26.17 11.22 24.47
CA ILE A 2 -24.75 11.54 24.58
C ILE A 2 -24.23 11.66 23.15
N LEU A 3 -23.57 12.77 22.84
CA LEU A 3 -22.86 12.96 21.58
C LEU A 3 -21.93 11.75 21.41
N SER A 4 -22.18 10.92 20.41
CA SER A 4 -21.23 9.90 20.00
C SER A 4 -19.96 10.64 19.63
N GLU A 5 -18.92 10.58 20.48
CA GLU A 5 -17.60 11.06 20.09
C GLU A 5 -17.26 10.39 18.77
N THR A 6 -17.11 11.19 17.72
CA THR A 6 -16.86 10.63 16.40
C THR A 6 -15.48 10.00 16.44
N ARG A 7 -15.43 8.67 16.31
CA ARG A 7 -14.17 7.93 16.33
C ARG A 7 -13.52 8.02 14.98
N PHE A 8 -12.29 8.52 14.94
CA PHE A 8 -11.51 8.61 13.70
C PHE A 8 -10.30 7.70 13.77
N LEU A 9 -10.20 6.85 12.75
CA LEU A 9 -9.04 6.00 12.51
C LEU A 9 -8.30 6.47 11.27
N ALA A 10 -6.98 6.59 11.39
CA ALA A 10 -6.07 6.68 10.26
C ALA A 10 -5.27 5.39 10.15
N ILE A 11 -5.24 4.81 8.95
CA ILE A 11 -4.57 3.54 8.69
C ILE A 11 -3.43 3.77 7.70
N GLY A 12 -2.24 3.28 8.05
CA GLY A 12 -1.10 3.14 7.14
C GLY A 12 -0.87 1.67 6.83
N VAL A 13 -0.62 1.36 5.57
CA VAL A 13 -0.31 0.02 5.08
C VAL A 13 0.99 0.09 4.28
N ASP A 14 1.92 -0.82 4.52
CA ASP A 14 3.11 -1.03 3.69
C ASP A 14 3.22 -2.50 3.29
N ILE A 15 3.03 -2.77 1.99
CA ILE A 15 3.09 -4.11 1.42
C ILE A 15 4.51 -4.39 0.93
N GLY A 16 5.20 -5.28 1.64
CA GLY A 16 6.49 -5.84 1.27
C GLY A 16 6.38 -7.05 0.34
N GLY A 17 7.53 -7.65 0.00
CA GLY A 17 7.56 -8.95 -0.69
C GLY A 17 7.31 -10.14 0.26
N THR A 18 7.61 -9.98 1.55
CA THR A 18 7.47 -11.05 2.56
C THR A 18 6.39 -10.72 3.58
N PHE A 19 6.34 -9.48 4.06
CA PHE A 19 5.42 -9.05 5.09
C PHE A 19 4.67 -7.79 4.68
N THR A 20 3.43 -7.70 5.12
CA THR A 20 2.61 -6.50 5.05
C THR A 20 2.50 -5.94 6.45
N ASP A 21 2.93 -4.69 6.62
CA ASP A 21 2.90 -3.97 7.88
C ASP A 21 1.69 -3.02 7.87
N VAL A 22 0.88 -3.06 8.92
CA VAL A 22 -0.30 -2.20 9.09
C VAL A 22 -0.19 -1.44 10.41
N VAL A 23 -0.47 -0.15 10.37
CA VAL A 23 -0.50 0.75 11.53
C VAL A 23 -1.84 1.45 11.58
N VAL A 24 -2.48 1.46 12.74
CA VAL A 24 -3.73 2.17 13.00
C VAL A 24 -3.50 3.19 14.10
N VAL A 25 -3.79 4.45 13.79
CA VAL A 25 -3.83 5.55 14.75
C VAL A 25 -5.29 5.80 15.09
N ASP A 26 -5.64 5.64 16.37
CA ASP A 26 -6.94 6.00 16.91
C ASP A 26 -6.83 7.38 17.56
N GLU A 27 -7.45 8.37 16.93
CA GLU A 27 -7.35 9.77 17.35
C GLU A 27 -8.11 10.05 18.65
N ASN A 28 -9.10 9.23 18.99
CA ASN A 28 -9.95 9.48 20.16
C ASN A 28 -9.26 9.07 21.45
N ASN A 29 -8.69 7.87 21.49
CA ASN A 29 -7.99 7.36 22.67
C ASN A 29 -6.48 7.60 22.63
N ARG A 30 -5.97 8.24 21.55
CA ARG A 30 -4.55 8.52 21.30
C ARG A 30 -3.68 7.25 21.33
N SER A 31 -4.23 6.13 20.87
CA SER A 31 -3.50 4.86 20.77
C SER A 31 -2.96 4.62 19.36
N ILE A 32 -1.89 3.84 19.31
CA ILE A 32 -1.35 3.31 18.07
C ILE A 32 -1.36 1.79 18.20
N HIS A 33 -1.89 1.14 17.18
CA HIS A 33 -1.88 -0.30 17.08
C HIS A 33 -1.15 -0.70 15.79
N SER A 34 -0.46 -1.84 15.80
CA SER A 34 0.22 -2.35 14.61
C SER A 34 0.06 -3.86 14.46
N ALA A 35 0.09 -4.31 13.21
CA ALA A 35 0.09 -5.71 12.84
C ALA A 35 1.12 -5.95 11.73
N LYS A 36 1.73 -7.14 11.76
CA LYS A 36 2.62 -7.63 10.71
C LYS A 36 2.12 -8.99 10.29
N VAL A 37 1.72 -9.10 9.03
CA VAL A 37 1.18 -10.35 8.46
C VAL A 37 2.05 -10.78 7.29
N LEU A 38 2.04 -12.08 6.98
CA LEU A 38 2.71 -12.57 5.77
C LEU A 38 2.01 -11.99 4.54
N THR A 39 2.81 -11.56 3.55
CA THR A 39 2.26 -11.11 2.27
C THR A 39 1.89 -12.32 1.44
N THR A 40 0.70 -12.29 0.83
CA THR A 40 0.30 -13.23 -0.22
C THR A 40 0.63 -12.58 -1.57
N PRO A 41 1.76 -12.89 -2.23
CA PRO A 41 2.24 -12.08 -3.36
C PRO A 41 1.29 -12.08 -4.57
N GLN A 42 0.47 -13.12 -4.71
CA GLN A 42 -0.54 -13.23 -5.77
C GLN A 42 -1.80 -12.43 -5.47
N GLU A 43 -2.10 -12.20 -4.19
CA GLU A 43 -3.32 -11.56 -3.67
C GLU A 43 -2.96 -10.65 -2.48
N PRO A 44 -2.10 -9.62 -2.69
CA PRO A 44 -1.56 -8.79 -1.61
C PRO A 44 -2.64 -8.00 -0.86
N GLU A 45 -3.76 -7.70 -1.52
CA GLU A 45 -4.94 -7.08 -0.92
C GLU A 45 -5.53 -7.90 0.22
N GLN A 46 -5.40 -9.22 0.19
CA GLN A 46 -5.99 -10.10 1.20
C GLN A 46 -5.28 -9.94 2.55
N ALA A 47 -3.95 -9.83 2.54
CA ALA A 47 -3.15 -9.56 3.73
C ALA A 47 -3.55 -8.21 4.38
N VAL A 48 -3.84 -7.20 3.55
CA VAL A 48 -4.29 -5.88 4.03
C VAL A 48 -5.68 -5.98 4.66
N LEU A 49 -6.62 -6.65 3.99
CA LEU A 49 -7.99 -6.80 4.48
C LEU A 49 -8.04 -7.55 5.81
N GLU A 50 -7.30 -8.65 5.94
CA GLU A 50 -7.19 -9.43 7.17
C GLU A 50 -6.62 -8.60 8.32
N ALA A 51 -5.53 -7.88 8.06
CA ALA A 51 -4.92 -7.01 9.05
C ALA A 51 -5.90 -5.90 9.51
N VAL A 52 -6.53 -5.18 8.57
CA VAL A 52 -7.49 -4.12 8.90
C VAL A 52 -8.69 -4.65 9.69
N GLN A 53 -9.23 -5.82 9.33
CA GLN A 53 -10.33 -6.45 10.06
C GLN A 53 -9.93 -6.78 11.51
N GLU A 54 -8.74 -7.36 11.70
CA GLU A 54 -8.24 -7.66 13.04
C GLU A 54 -8.04 -6.37 13.87
N MET A 55 -7.53 -5.30 13.25
CA MET A 55 -7.37 -4.02 13.95
C MET A 55 -8.73 -3.37 14.32
N LEU A 56 -9.72 -3.44 13.44
CA LEU A 56 -11.08 -2.97 13.76
C LEU A 56 -11.70 -3.77 14.91
N ARG A 57 -11.44 -5.09 14.98
CA ARG A 57 -11.86 -5.95 16.08
C ARG A 57 -11.18 -5.58 17.40
N GLN A 58 -9.88 -5.29 17.37
CA GLN A 58 -9.11 -4.89 18.56
C GLN A 58 -9.50 -3.50 19.08
N THR A 59 -9.75 -2.56 18.17
CA THR A 59 -10.19 -1.21 18.53
C THR A 59 -11.67 -1.22 18.95
N GLY A 60 -12.49 -2.12 18.41
CA GLY A 60 -13.95 -2.08 18.57
C GLY A 60 -14.59 -0.94 17.77
N ALA A 61 -13.89 -0.40 16.78
CA ALA A 61 -14.39 0.66 15.92
C ALA A 61 -15.15 0.07 14.72
N PRO A 62 -16.23 0.72 14.25
CA PRO A 62 -16.83 0.36 12.97
C PRO A 62 -15.91 0.77 11.82
N ALA A 63 -15.99 0.08 10.68
CA ALA A 63 -15.24 0.45 9.47
C ALA A 63 -15.50 1.91 9.01
N SER A 64 -16.70 2.44 9.30
CA SER A 64 -17.06 3.84 9.03
C SER A 64 -16.25 4.87 9.83
N ALA A 65 -15.49 4.44 10.84
CA ALA A 65 -14.56 5.29 11.60
C ALA A 65 -13.26 5.57 10.82
N ILE A 66 -12.95 4.79 9.78
CA ILE A 66 -11.75 4.96 8.98
C ILE A 66 -11.92 6.21 8.10
N ARG A 67 -11.15 7.26 8.40
CA ARG A 67 -11.17 8.52 7.64
C ARG A 67 -10.06 8.58 6.60
N THR A 68 -8.94 7.94 6.90
CA THR A 68 -7.74 7.98 6.07
C THR A 68 -7.16 6.58 5.93
N LEU A 69 -6.87 6.18 4.69
CA LEU A 69 -6.10 4.99 4.37
C LEU A 69 -4.93 5.41 3.48
N VAL A 70 -3.71 5.23 3.97
CA VAL A 70 -2.49 5.41 3.21
C VAL A 70 -1.97 4.03 2.82
N HIS A 71 -1.87 3.78 1.52
CA HIS A 71 -1.42 2.51 0.96
C HIS A 71 -0.05 2.67 0.31
N GLY A 72 0.96 2.07 0.91
CA GLY A 72 2.31 1.92 0.38
C GLY A 72 2.57 0.49 -0.06
N THR A 73 3.35 0.32 -1.12
CA THR A 73 3.80 -1.00 -1.56
C THR A 73 5.16 -0.91 -2.23
N THR A 74 5.98 -1.93 -2.00
CA THR A 74 7.27 -2.13 -2.68
C THR A 74 7.17 -3.11 -3.86
N LEU A 75 6.01 -3.74 -4.07
CA LEU A 75 5.82 -4.75 -5.12
C LEU A 75 6.12 -4.21 -6.52
N ALA A 76 5.70 -2.98 -6.82
CA ALA A 76 5.97 -2.33 -8.11
C ALA A 76 7.48 -2.12 -8.36
N THR A 77 8.19 -1.61 -7.36
CA THR A 77 9.64 -1.40 -7.44
C THR A 77 10.37 -2.72 -7.59
N ASN A 78 9.97 -3.76 -6.83
CA ASN A 78 10.55 -5.09 -6.94
C ASN A 78 10.29 -5.70 -8.33
N ALA A 79 9.10 -5.51 -8.89
CA ALA A 79 8.79 -5.98 -10.25
C ALA A 79 9.71 -5.35 -11.31
N ILE A 80 10.09 -4.07 -11.16
CA ILE A 80 11.05 -3.40 -12.05
C ILE A 80 12.46 -4.00 -11.87
N ILE A 81 12.92 -4.11 -10.62
CA ILE A 81 14.26 -4.62 -10.30
C ILE A 81 14.43 -6.07 -10.79
N GLU A 82 13.42 -6.91 -10.54
CA GLU A 82 13.40 -8.33 -10.93
C GLU A 82 13.00 -8.55 -12.40
N ARG A 83 12.70 -7.48 -13.14
CA ARG A 83 12.22 -7.52 -14.53
C ARG A 83 10.97 -8.40 -14.72
N LYS A 84 10.11 -8.46 -13.70
CA LYS A 84 8.83 -9.19 -13.70
C LYS A 84 7.66 -8.30 -14.14
N GLY A 85 7.80 -7.68 -15.30
CA GLY A 85 6.75 -6.87 -15.92
C GLY A 85 6.00 -7.61 -17.02
N ALA A 86 4.93 -6.99 -17.52
CA ALA A 86 4.28 -7.45 -18.75
C ALA A 86 5.23 -7.29 -19.95
N LYS A 87 5.08 -8.17 -20.96
CA LYS A 87 5.77 -8.00 -22.24
C LYS A 87 5.22 -6.74 -22.93
N THR A 88 6.09 -5.77 -23.17
CA THR A 88 5.75 -4.47 -23.76
C THR A 88 6.56 -4.19 -25.01
N ALA A 89 6.16 -3.17 -25.79
CA ALA A 89 6.87 -2.70 -26.96
C ALA A 89 6.93 -1.17 -26.94
N LEU A 90 8.03 -0.61 -27.46
CA LEU A 90 8.17 0.83 -27.68
C LEU A 90 7.89 1.12 -29.16
N LEU A 91 6.87 1.94 -29.43
CA LEU A 91 6.62 2.48 -30.77
C LEU A 91 7.34 3.83 -30.89
N THR A 92 8.20 3.95 -31.90
CA THR A 92 8.97 5.18 -32.15
C THR A 92 8.80 5.64 -33.60
N THR A 93 9.11 6.91 -33.84
CA THR A 93 9.30 7.42 -35.20
C THR A 93 10.55 6.82 -35.83
N GLU A 94 10.61 6.79 -37.16
CA GLU A 94 11.80 6.38 -37.89
C GLU A 94 13.02 7.17 -37.41
N GLY A 95 14.12 6.46 -37.14
CA GLY A 95 15.35 7.05 -36.61
C GLY A 95 15.47 7.15 -35.07
N PHE A 96 14.48 6.73 -34.28
CA PHE A 96 14.48 6.89 -32.81
C PHE A 96 14.41 5.57 -32.01
N ARG A 97 14.78 4.43 -32.61
CA ARG A 97 14.66 3.11 -31.97
C ARG A 97 15.54 2.96 -30.71
N ASP A 98 16.66 3.66 -30.66
CA ASP A 98 17.73 3.59 -29.66
C ASP A 98 17.58 4.62 -28.52
N VAL A 99 16.48 5.39 -28.48
CA VAL A 99 16.30 6.50 -27.53
C VAL A 99 16.46 6.12 -26.05
N LEU A 100 16.09 4.90 -25.67
CA LEU A 100 16.25 4.41 -24.29
C LEU A 100 17.70 4.06 -23.94
N GLU A 101 18.52 3.72 -24.92
CA GLU A 101 19.94 3.38 -24.76
C GLU A 101 20.79 4.64 -24.71
N THR A 102 20.53 5.58 -25.62
CA THR A 102 21.23 6.86 -25.73
C THR A 102 20.93 7.77 -24.53
N ARG A 103 19.74 7.64 -23.92
CA ARG A 103 19.22 8.52 -22.86
C ARG A 103 19.23 9.99 -23.30
N THR A 104 18.92 10.91 -22.39
CA THR A 104 19.15 12.33 -22.63
C THR A 104 20.63 12.61 -22.48
N GLU A 105 21.34 12.95 -23.57
CA GLU A 105 22.61 13.66 -23.46
C GLU A 105 22.32 15.03 -22.82
N LEU A 106 22.35 15.09 -21.49
CA LEU A 106 22.40 16.36 -20.77
C LEU A 106 23.77 16.97 -21.05
N ARG A 107 23.83 17.85 -22.04
CA ARG A 107 24.95 18.77 -22.25
C ARG A 107 24.87 19.94 -21.28
#